data_AF-A0AAE4HC09-F1
#
_entry.id   AF-A0AAE4HC09-F1
#
_cell.length_a   1.000
_cell.length_b   1.000
_cell.length_c   1.000
_cell.angle_alpha   90.00
_cell.angle_beta   90.00
_cell.angle_gamma   90.00
#
_symmetry.space_group_name_H-M   'P 1'
#
loop_
_entity.id
_entity.type
_entity.pdbx_description
1 polymer ?
#
loop_
_entity_poly.entity_id
_entity_poly.type
_entity_poly.pdbx_seq_one_letter_code
_entity_poly.pdbx_strand_id
1 'polypeptide(L)' 'MTCSAPYRCPYCGALAWREPREIEPPVDYCHGDAHGSPEEYREESSEVALEEDLDADA' A
#
# COMPACT_ATOMS: atom_id res chain seq x y z
N MET A 1 -13.04 6.78 13.00
CA MET A 1 -12.12 5.67 12.72
C MET A 1 -10.74 6.24 12.44
N THR A 2 -9.75 5.99 13.28
CA THR A 2 -8.34 6.26 12.94
C THR A 2 -7.89 5.20 11.94
N CYS A 3 -8.05 5.47 10.65
CA CYS A 3 -7.51 4.64 9.57
C CYS A 3 -5.99 4.56 9.78
N SER A 4 -5.54 3.51 10.45
CA SER A 4 -4.12 3.26 10.68
C SER A 4 -3.62 2.44 9.50
N ALA A 5 -2.46 2.83 8.95
CA ALA A 5 -1.90 2.15 7.80
C ALA A 5 -1.61 0.68 8.14
N PRO A 6 -1.84 -0.26 7.21
CA PRO A 6 -1.71 -1.70 7.45
C PRO A 6 -0.25 -2.15 7.62
N TYR A 7 0.72 -1.40 7.09
CA TYR A 7 2.13 -1.78 7.08
C TYR A 7 3.01 -0.82 7.89
N ARG A 8 4.27 -1.21 8.04
CA ARG A 8 5.33 -0.38 8.59
C ARG A 8 6.48 -0.26 7.60
N CYS A 9 7.01 0.95 7.45
CA CYS A 9 8.20 1.20 6.66
C CYS A 9 9.39 0.43 7.26
N PRO A 10 10.10 -0.40 6.47
CA PRO A 10 11.21 -1.20 6.98
C PRO A 10 12.46 -0.38 7.34
N TYR A 11 12.54 0.88 6.89
CA TYR A 11 13.70 1.74 7.11
C TYR A 11 13.55 2.72 8.29
N CYS A 12 12.37 3.34 8.46
CA CYS A 12 12.13 4.28 9.55
C CYS A 12 11.10 3.82 10.60
N GLY A 13 10.39 2.72 10.36
CA GLY A 13 9.40 2.16 11.28
C GLY A 13 8.06 2.90 11.35
N ALA A 14 7.90 3.98 10.57
CA ALA A 14 6.64 4.71 10.45
C ALA A 14 5.54 3.86 9.82
N LEU A 15 4.28 4.26 10.00
CA LEU A 15 3.14 3.62 9.35
C LEU A 15 3.21 3.85 7.83
N ALA A 16 2.92 2.81 7.06
CA ALA A 16 2.91 2.84 5.60
C ALA A 16 1.69 2.13 5.03
N TRP A 17 1.16 2.71 3.95
CA TRP A 17 0.06 2.18 3.15
C TRP A 17 0.57 1.30 2.01
N ARG A 18 1.84 1.43 1.61
CA ARG A 18 2.52 0.53 0.67
C ARG A 18 3.13 -0.68 1.35
N GLU A 19 3.25 -1.80 0.63
CA GLU A 19 3.86 -3.02 1.18
C GLU A 19 5.36 -2.81 1.46
N PRO A 20 5.93 -3.45 2.49
CA PRO A 20 7.36 -3.28 2.82
C PRO A 20 8.32 -3.61 1.66
N ARG A 21 7.91 -4.47 0.73
CA ARG A 21 8.71 -4.86 -0.46
C ARG A 21 8.73 -3.79 -1.55
N GLU A 22 7.78 -2.87 -1.54
CA GLU A 22 7.63 -1.80 -2.53
C GLU A 22 8.29 -0.49 -2.07
N ILE A 23 8.59 -0.38 -0.79
CA ILE A 23 9.29 0.77 -0.23
C ILE A 23 10.78 0.62 -0.57
N GLU A 24 11.26 1.48 -1.45
CA GLU A 24 12.68 1.56 -1.79
C GLU A 24 13.50 2.17 -0.63
N PRO A 25 14.76 1.76 -0.45
CA PRO A 25 15.63 2.34 0.56
C PRO A 25 15.83 3.84 0.29
N PRO A 26 15.59 4.72 1.27
CA PRO A 26 15.79 6.16 1.08
C PRO A 26 17.27 6.48 0.88
N VAL A 27 17.58 7.45 0.02
CA VAL A 27 18.96 7.93 -0.21
C VAL A 27 19.47 8.74 0.98
N ASP A 28 18.62 9.61 1.54
CA ASP A 28 18.96 10.49 2.67
C ASP A 28 18.06 10.24 3.89
N TYR A 29 16.73 10.34 3.72
CA TYR A 29 15.75 10.11 4.78
C TYR A 29 14.41 9.59 4.22
N CYS A 30 13.61 8.93 5.06
CA CYS A 30 12.28 8.49 4.65
C CYS A 30 11.34 9.69 4.46
N HIS A 31 10.78 9.81 3.26
CA HIS A 31 9.74 10.80 2.94
C HIS A 31 8.36 10.20 3.17
N GLY A 32 7.41 11.03 3.61
CA GLY A 32 6.02 10.61 3.82
C GLY A 32 5.39 10.04 2.54
N ASP A 33 5.72 10.63 1.38
CA ASP A 33 5.25 10.19 0.07
C ASP A 33 5.69 8.76 -0.28
N ALA A 34 6.85 8.32 0.23
CA ALA A 34 7.35 6.96 0.03
C ALA A 34 6.56 5.91 0.81
N HIS A 35 5.76 6.32 1.80
CA HIS A 35 4.93 5.42 2.60
C HIS A 35 3.52 5.24 2.01
N GLY A 36 3.15 6.05 1.01
CA GLY A 36 1.84 6.06 0.37
C GLY A 36 0.73 6.63 1.24
N SER A 37 -0.46 6.67 0.65
CA SER A 37 -1.67 7.25 1.26
C SER A 37 -2.80 6.22 1.37
N PRO A 38 -3.77 6.41 2.28
CA PRO A 38 -4.93 5.54 2.39
C PRO A 38 -5.78 5.48 1.12
N GLU A 39 -5.78 6.56 0.33
CA GLU A 39 -6.50 6.67 -0.94
C GLU A 39 -5.89 5.74 -1.99
N GLU A 40 -4.57 5.82 -2.22
CA GLU A 40 -3.83 4.92 -3.12
C GLU A 40 -4.03 3.45 -2.76
N TYR A 41 -3.92 3.10 -1.48
CA TYR A 41 -4.11 1.72 -1.01
C TYR A 41 -5.53 1.20 -1.24
N ARG A 42 -6.55 2.06 -1.12
CA ARG A 42 -7.94 1.69 -1.38
C ARG A 42 -8.15 1.44 -2.88
N GLU A 43 -7.58 2.28 -3.74
CA GLU A 43 -7.70 2.11 -5.20
C GLU A 43 -7.05 0.80 -5.64
N GLU A 44 -5.83 0.52 -5.17
CA GLU A 44 -5.12 -0.75 -5.44
C GLU A 44 -5.88 -1.97 -4.90
N SER A 45 -6.33 -1.92 -3.63
CA SER A 45 -7.12 -3.00 -3.04
C SER A 45 -8.47 -3.21 -3.74
N SER A 46 -9.04 -2.16 -4.34
CA SER A 46 -10.30 -2.24 -5.06
C SER A 46 -10.14 -2.81 -6.47
N GLU A 47 -8.96 -2.66 -7.09
CA GLU A 47 -8.66 -3.21 -8.41
C GLU A 47 -8.52 -4.74 -8.34
N VAL A 48 -7.82 -5.26 -7.33
CA VAL A 48 -7.66 -6.71 -7.09
C VAL A 48 -9.00 -7.40 -6.76
N ALA A 49 -10.00 -6.68 -6.25
CA ALA A 49 -11.30 -7.25 -5.92
C ALA A 49 -12.22 -7.46 -7.15
N LEU A 50 -11.87 -6.92 -8.32
CA LEU A 50 -12.71 -6.97 -9.54
C LEU A 50 -12.26 -8.04 -10.55
N GLU A 51 -11.09 -8.66 -10.36
CA GLU A 51 -10.56 -9.69 -11.28
C GLU A 51 -11.04 -11.12 -10.98
N GLU A 52 -11.78 -11.35 -9.87
CA GLU A 52 -12.31 -12.67 -9.47
C GLU A 52 -13.76 -12.97 -9.92
N ASP A 53 -14.35 -12.27 -10.89
CA ASP A 53 -15.73 -12.53 -11.37
C ASP A 53 -15.86 -12.62 -12.90
N LEU A 54 -14.86 -13.15 -13.62
CA LEU A 54 -14.94 -13.30 -15.08
C LEU A 54 -14.37 -14.63 -15.59
N ASP A 55 -14.73 -15.77 -15.00
CA ASP A 55 -14.63 -17.06 -15.71
C ASP A 55 -15.54 -18.13 -15.08
N ALA A 56 -16.85 -18.03 -15.34
CA ALA A 56 -17.79 -19.12 -15.05
C ALA A 56 -19.03 -19.09 -15.97
N ASP A 57 -18.86 -18.91 -17.28
CA ASP A 57 -19.87 -19.34 -18.27
C ASP A 57 -19.23 -19.51 -19.66
N ALA A 58 -18.72 -20.72 -19.94
CA ALA A 58 -18.34 -21.19 -21.27
C ALA A 58 -18.74 -22.66 -21.45
#